data_AF-A0A7C9FZF2-F1
#
_entry.id   AF-A0A7C9FZF2-F1
#
_cell.length_a   1.000
_cell.length_b   1.000
_cell.length_c   1.000
_cell.angle_alpha   90.00
_cell.angle_beta   90.00
_cell.angle_gamma   90.00
#
_symmetry.space_group_name_H-M   'P 1'
#
loop_
_entity.id
_entity.type
_entity.pdbx_description
1 polymer ?
#
loop_
_entity_poly.entity_id
_entity_poly.type
_entity_poly.pdbx_seq_one_letter_code
_entity_poly.pdbx_strand_id
1 'polypeptide(L)'
;MNTLAFLLLFQFASVLDQTLEFTQSSLLPNSQLTQKSDKAVAANIIFKSTDGGQTWQDISAGLPANLQEEGIERNGFVEKDSELYISTENGIYHSQSNATAPYWQKASLISTVSEMLGGTNRLFDGGGAMKSVEANGVLLATSQKGIIRSTDAGETWDLVISEGGVGIAVERIKGGFAAITYNTESETRRVRTSYDGGKTWQPIDAGLPASLSIASIVQVGEDLFCGHPTGIFRSSDQGKTWQLLLPAIGDKVFNLSVSGNVIYAILRSGGC
;
A
#
# COMPACT_ATOMS: atom_id res chain seq x y z
N MET A 1 -18.86 58.76 -19.90
CA MET A 1 -18.72 60.14 -19.37
C MET A 1 -19.66 60.28 -18.17
N ASN A 2 -19.15 60.77 -17.05
CA ASN A 2 -19.81 61.10 -15.76
C ASN A 2 -20.18 59.89 -14.88
N THR A 3 -19.36 59.45 -13.92
CA THR A 3 -18.98 60.04 -12.61
C THR A 3 -20.18 60.19 -11.65
N LEU A 4 -20.17 59.48 -10.52
CA LEU A 4 -20.48 60.05 -9.20
C LEU A 4 -19.98 59.11 -8.10
N ALA A 5 -19.00 59.59 -7.33
CA ALA A 5 -18.52 59.00 -6.09
C ALA A 5 -19.42 59.49 -4.94
N PHE A 6 -19.67 58.64 -3.93
CA PHE A 6 -20.18 59.08 -2.64
C PHE A 6 -19.22 58.65 -1.53
N LEU A 7 -18.56 59.67 -0.99
CA LEU A 7 -17.85 59.70 0.28
C LEU A 7 -18.85 59.56 1.42
N LEU A 8 -18.53 58.78 2.46
CA LEU A 8 -18.98 59.05 3.82
C LEU A 8 -17.81 58.79 4.78
N LEU A 9 -17.48 59.85 5.50
CA LEU A 9 -16.41 60.02 6.48
C LEU A 9 -17.10 60.30 7.83
N PHE A 10 -16.29 60.30 8.91
CA PHE A 10 -16.58 60.68 10.32
C PHE A 10 -16.95 59.51 11.25
N GLN A 11 -16.39 59.29 12.46
CA GLN A 11 -15.35 59.93 13.29
C GLN A 11 -14.82 58.94 14.37
N PHE A 12 -13.68 59.33 14.95
CA PHE A 12 -12.93 58.79 16.09
C PHE A 12 -13.67 58.65 17.43
N ALA A 13 -13.17 57.70 18.25
CA ALA A 13 -12.86 57.73 19.70
C ALA A 13 -13.09 56.30 20.26
N SER A 14 -12.30 55.71 21.16
CA SER A 14 -11.28 56.17 22.10
C SER A 14 -10.48 54.95 22.57
N VAL A 15 -9.21 55.18 22.88
CA VAL A 15 -8.30 54.25 23.56
C VAL A 15 -8.80 53.97 24.98
N LEU A 16 -8.77 52.71 25.42
CA LEU A 16 -8.61 52.39 26.84
C LEU A 16 -7.54 51.32 27.00
N ASP A 17 -6.45 51.77 27.62
CA ASP A 17 -5.33 51.01 28.14
C ASP A 17 -5.77 50.30 29.42
N GLN A 18 -5.54 48.98 29.53
CA GLN A 18 -5.53 48.31 30.83
C GLN A 18 -4.33 47.38 30.93
N THR A 19 -3.44 47.84 31.81
CA THR A 19 -2.18 47.29 32.24
C THR A 19 -2.32 45.93 32.91
N LEU A 20 -1.38 45.05 32.57
CA LEU A 20 -1.10 43.77 33.23
C LEU A 20 -0.78 43.97 34.71
N GLU A 21 -1.57 43.37 35.62
CA GLU A 21 -1.16 43.14 37.00
C GLU A 21 -0.62 41.71 37.16
N PHE A 22 0.62 41.65 37.65
CA PHE A 22 1.33 40.44 38.04
C PHE A 22 0.93 40.08 39.47
N THR A 23 0.36 38.89 39.69
CA THR A 23 0.37 38.25 41.01
C THR A 23 0.94 36.84 40.90
N GLN A 24 2.07 36.65 41.56
CA GLN A 24 2.82 35.42 41.64
C GLN A 24 2.29 34.53 42.79
N SER A 25 2.45 33.21 42.60
CA SER A 25 2.56 32.17 43.63
C SER A 25 1.29 31.60 44.28
N SER A 26 0.93 30.38 43.88
CA SER A 26 0.95 29.24 44.82
C SER A 26 1.19 27.91 44.07
N LEU A 27 2.29 27.24 44.45
CA LEU A 27 2.71 25.92 43.99
C LEU A 27 1.80 24.80 44.55
N LEU A 28 1.55 23.74 43.76
CA LEU A 28 1.53 22.29 44.08
C LEU A 28 0.80 21.50 42.95
N PRO A 29 1.08 20.19 42.74
CA PRO A 29 2.16 19.69 41.91
C PRO A 29 1.69 18.99 40.63
N ASN A 30 2.54 19.07 39.60
CA ASN A 30 2.82 18.06 38.57
C ASN A 30 1.68 17.07 38.20
N SER A 31 0.81 17.48 37.27
CA SER A 31 0.30 16.55 36.27
C SER A 31 0.80 17.03 34.92
N GLN A 32 1.85 16.38 34.41
CA GLN A 32 2.23 16.50 33.01
C GLN A 32 1.13 15.86 32.16
N LEU A 33 0.11 16.65 31.86
CA LEU A 33 -0.76 16.48 30.70
C LEU A 33 -0.60 17.72 29.84
N THR A 34 0.61 17.96 29.34
CA THR A 34 0.80 18.88 28.23
C THR A 34 0.56 18.11 26.94
N GLN A 35 -0.70 18.21 26.54
CA GLN A 35 -1.23 18.14 25.17
C GLN A 35 -0.15 17.99 24.10
N LYS A 36 -0.04 16.76 23.56
CA LYS A 36 0.50 16.58 22.22
C LYS A 36 -0.44 17.36 21.30
N SER A 37 0.06 18.42 20.67
CA SER A 37 -0.72 19.14 19.67
C SER A 37 -1.13 18.15 18.59
N ASP A 38 -2.43 17.89 18.45
CA ASP A 38 -3.03 17.17 17.33
C ASP A 38 -2.96 18.02 16.06
N LYS A 39 -1.74 18.43 15.67
CA LYS A 39 -1.48 18.74 14.26
C LYS A 39 -1.39 17.39 13.58
N ALA A 40 -2.45 17.03 12.85
CA ALA A 40 -2.42 15.97 11.88
C ALA A 40 -1.25 16.24 10.91
N VAL A 41 -0.10 15.64 11.19
CA VAL A 41 0.98 15.52 10.21
C VAL A 41 0.38 14.68 9.09
N ALA A 42 0.36 15.22 7.87
CA ALA A 42 -0.10 14.49 6.69
C ALA A 42 0.67 13.15 6.64
N ALA A 43 -0.02 12.07 7.01
CA ALA A 43 0.57 10.76 7.05
C ALA A 43 0.67 10.30 5.61
N ASN A 44 1.83 10.35 4.97
CA ASN A 44 1.98 9.94 3.57
C ASN A 44 2.13 8.41 3.47
N ILE A 45 1.16 7.64 3.96
CA ILE A 45 1.29 6.18 4.17
C ILE A 45 0.51 5.38 3.13
N ILE A 46 -0.70 5.82 2.79
CA ILE A 46 -1.60 5.10 1.89
C ILE A 46 -2.14 6.05 0.85
N PHE A 47 -1.88 5.71 -0.39
CA PHE A 47 -2.35 6.43 -1.54
C PHE A 47 -3.40 5.59 -2.27
N LYS A 48 -4.47 6.25 -2.72
CA LYS A 48 -5.56 5.65 -3.49
C LYS A 48 -5.61 6.29 -4.87
N SER A 49 -5.70 5.48 -5.90
CA SER A 49 -6.03 5.93 -7.25
C SER A 49 -7.34 5.29 -7.70
N THR A 50 -8.19 6.08 -8.36
CA THR A 50 -9.49 5.64 -8.91
C THR A 50 -9.58 5.82 -10.43
N ASP A 51 -8.50 6.28 -11.06
CA ASP A 51 -8.43 6.67 -12.47
C ASP A 51 -7.33 5.91 -13.23
N GLY A 52 -6.99 4.70 -12.77
CA GLY A 52 -5.95 3.88 -13.36
C GLY A 52 -4.54 4.43 -13.12
N GLY A 53 -4.29 4.94 -11.91
CA GLY A 53 -2.98 5.43 -11.49
C GLY A 53 -2.57 6.79 -12.07
N GLN A 54 -3.48 7.51 -12.75
CA GLN A 54 -3.20 8.83 -13.30
C GLN A 54 -3.07 9.88 -12.19
N THR A 55 -3.93 9.80 -11.17
CA THR A 55 -3.84 10.62 -9.97
C THR A 55 -3.88 9.75 -8.71
N TRP A 56 -3.24 10.25 -7.65
CA TRP A 56 -3.12 9.58 -6.36
C TRP A 56 -3.55 10.52 -5.24
N GLN A 57 -4.47 10.05 -4.41
CA GLN A 57 -4.96 10.74 -3.23
C GLN A 57 -4.38 10.08 -1.97
N ASP A 58 -3.76 10.86 -1.08
CA ASP A 58 -3.42 10.39 0.26
C ASP A 58 -4.70 10.18 1.09
N ILE A 59 -4.93 8.95 1.55
CA ILE A 59 -6.10 8.53 2.34
C ILE A 59 -5.70 8.10 3.76
N SER A 60 -4.53 8.49 4.24
CA SER A 60 -4.01 8.03 5.53
C SER A 60 -4.62 8.74 6.75
N ALA A 61 -5.45 9.76 6.52
CA ALA A 61 -6.12 10.49 7.59
C ALA A 61 -6.97 9.54 8.46
N GLY A 62 -6.68 9.51 9.77
CA GLY A 62 -7.32 8.61 10.74
C GLY A 62 -6.49 7.38 11.11
N LEU A 63 -5.35 7.13 10.45
CA LEU A 63 -4.40 6.10 10.87
C LEU A 63 -3.54 6.57 12.07
N PRO A 64 -3.11 5.65 12.96
CA PRO A 64 -2.22 5.97 14.07
C PRO A 64 -0.92 6.66 13.62
N ALA A 65 -0.54 7.74 14.30
CA ALA A 65 0.63 8.54 13.93
C ALA A 65 1.97 7.80 13.99
N ASN A 66 2.08 6.71 14.78
CA ASN A 66 3.31 5.91 14.88
C ASN A 66 3.63 5.12 13.58
N LEU A 67 2.67 4.96 12.68
CA LEU A 67 2.91 4.29 11.38
C LEU A 67 3.77 5.11 10.41
N GLN A 68 4.01 6.40 10.67
CA GLN A 68 4.84 7.24 9.80
C GLN A 68 6.32 6.85 9.85
N GLU A 69 6.79 6.33 11.00
CA GLU A 69 8.18 5.89 11.16
C GLU A 69 8.35 4.41 10.73
N GLU A 70 7.36 3.58 11.06
CA GLU A 70 7.44 2.12 10.93
C GLU A 70 6.76 1.54 9.68
N GLY A 71 5.95 2.30 8.94
CA GLY A 71 5.18 1.78 7.80
C GLY A 71 4.25 0.61 8.17
N ILE A 72 3.62 -0.01 7.18
CA ILE A 72 2.78 -1.21 7.40
C ILE A 72 3.60 -2.47 7.08
N GLU A 73 3.52 -3.51 7.92
CA GLU A 73 4.25 -4.78 7.71
C GLU A 73 3.77 -5.55 6.46
N ARG A 74 4.55 -6.54 5.99
CA ARG A 74 4.31 -7.27 4.72
C ARG A 74 2.91 -7.84 4.57
N ASN A 75 2.41 -8.41 5.65
CA ASN A 75 1.11 -9.07 5.73
C ASN A 75 0.14 -8.22 6.58
N GLY A 76 0.51 -6.95 6.80
CA GLY A 76 -0.21 -6.02 7.65
C GLY A 76 -1.46 -5.45 7.00
N PHE A 77 -1.82 -5.90 5.80
CA PHE A 77 -3.01 -5.46 5.09
C PHE A 77 -3.61 -6.58 4.24
N VAL A 78 -4.92 -6.50 4.01
CA VAL A 78 -5.66 -7.38 3.10
C VAL A 78 -6.78 -6.58 2.44
N GLU A 79 -7.00 -6.81 1.14
CA GLU A 79 -8.18 -6.30 0.45
C GLU A 79 -9.25 -7.40 0.44
N LYS A 80 -10.48 -7.02 0.79
CA LYS A 80 -11.64 -7.91 0.76
C LYS A 80 -12.90 -7.07 0.55
N ASP A 81 -13.76 -7.51 -0.37
CA ASP A 81 -15.09 -6.92 -0.58
C ASP A 81 -15.07 -5.40 -0.86
N SER A 82 -14.06 -4.91 -1.60
CA SER A 82 -13.88 -3.47 -1.89
C SER A 82 -13.48 -2.59 -0.70
N GLU A 83 -13.04 -3.22 0.38
CA GLU A 83 -12.48 -2.59 1.55
C GLU A 83 -11.02 -3.03 1.75
N LEU A 84 -10.20 -2.11 2.24
CA LEU A 84 -8.81 -2.37 2.62
C LEU A 84 -8.79 -2.50 4.14
N TYR A 85 -8.26 -3.60 4.63
CA TYR A 85 -8.06 -3.86 6.05
C TYR A 85 -6.57 -3.75 6.36
N ILE A 86 -6.24 -3.17 7.50
CA ILE A 86 -4.87 -2.94 7.96
C ILE A 86 -4.76 -3.41 9.40
N SER A 87 -3.89 -4.38 9.64
CA SER A 87 -3.49 -4.76 10.99
C SER A 87 -2.28 -3.93 11.41
N THR A 88 -2.41 -3.28 12.55
CA THR A 88 -1.32 -2.60 13.27
C THR A 88 -1.12 -3.31 14.61
N GLU A 89 -0.02 -3.02 15.33
CA GLU A 89 0.19 -3.52 16.70
C GLU A 89 -0.96 -3.18 17.65
N ASN A 90 -1.68 -2.07 17.39
CA ASN A 90 -2.72 -1.53 18.26
C ASN A 90 -4.16 -1.83 17.79
N GLY A 91 -4.32 -2.68 16.78
CA GLY A 91 -5.60 -3.17 16.28
C GLY A 91 -5.74 -3.16 14.76
N ILE A 92 -6.90 -3.64 14.29
CA ILE A 92 -7.27 -3.69 12.87
C ILE A 92 -8.10 -2.44 12.51
N TYR A 93 -7.78 -1.83 11.38
CA TYR A 93 -8.48 -0.69 10.79
C TYR A 93 -9.00 -1.11 9.43
N HIS A 94 -10.16 -0.62 9.02
CA HIS A 94 -10.72 -0.91 7.69
C HIS A 94 -11.17 0.37 7.00
N SER A 95 -11.04 0.40 5.67
CA SER A 95 -11.49 1.52 4.85
C SER A 95 -12.98 1.42 4.59
N GLN A 96 -13.69 2.54 4.67
CA GLN A 96 -15.10 2.62 4.28
C GLN A 96 -15.24 3.31 2.93
N SER A 97 -15.83 2.59 1.97
CA SER A 97 -16.00 3.03 0.58
C SER A 97 -16.87 4.28 0.42
N ASN A 98 -17.67 4.68 1.44
CA ASN A 98 -18.65 5.76 1.38
C ASN A 98 -18.48 6.90 2.42
N ALA A 99 -17.36 7.00 3.15
CA ALA A 99 -17.25 7.97 4.26
C ALA A 99 -16.73 9.36 3.84
N THR A 100 -17.41 10.42 4.28
CA THR A 100 -17.01 11.83 4.07
C THR A 100 -15.99 12.34 5.10
N ALA A 101 -15.67 11.56 6.15
CA ALA A 101 -14.52 11.64 7.08
C ALA A 101 -14.77 10.71 8.29
N PRO A 102 -13.75 10.17 9.00
CA PRO A 102 -12.42 9.73 8.54
C PRO A 102 -12.51 8.39 7.78
N TYR A 103 -11.54 8.15 6.89
CA TYR A 103 -11.50 6.99 5.97
C TYR A 103 -11.37 5.64 6.67
N TRP A 104 -10.81 5.63 7.89
CA TRP A 104 -10.44 4.43 8.63
C TRP A 104 -11.25 4.30 9.90
N GLN A 105 -11.91 3.15 10.08
CA GLN A 105 -12.58 2.79 11.32
C GLN A 105 -11.85 1.62 11.99
N LYS A 106 -11.65 1.72 13.30
CA LYS A 106 -11.09 0.63 14.12
C LYS A 106 -12.13 -0.50 14.21
N ALA A 107 -11.77 -1.70 13.77
CA ALA A 107 -12.63 -2.87 13.88
C ALA A 107 -12.67 -3.35 15.34
N SER A 108 -13.87 -3.68 15.83
CA SER A 108 -14.04 -4.30 17.15
C SER A 108 -13.66 -5.78 17.07
N LEU A 109 -12.67 -6.17 17.88
CA LEU A 109 -12.10 -7.51 17.97
C LEU A 109 -13.13 -8.53 18.51
N ILE A 110 -14.02 -9.07 17.69
CA ILE A 110 -14.62 -10.42 17.82
C ILE A 110 -15.30 -10.72 16.47
N SER A 111 -14.95 -11.86 15.87
CA SER A 111 -15.38 -12.45 14.58
C SER A 111 -14.47 -12.23 13.36
N THR A 112 -13.85 -11.06 13.18
CA THR A 112 -13.18 -10.73 11.90
C THR A 112 -11.85 -11.48 11.66
N VAL A 113 -11.10 -11.83 12.71
CA VAL A 113 -9.76 -12.45 12.54
C VAL A 113 -9.83 -13.86 11.96
N SER A 114 -10.87 -14.64 12.29
CA SER A 114 -10.98 -16.03 11.81
C SER A 114 -11.56 -16.12 10.38
N GLU A 115 -12.30 -15.11 9.93
CA GLU A 115 -12.86 -15.02 8.57
C GLU A 115 -11.97 -14.23 7.60
N MET A 116 -11.09 -13.36 8.10
CA MET A 116 -10.13 -12.60 7.27
C MET A 116 -8.85 -13.36 6.93
N LEU A 117 -8.45 -14.33 7.75
CA LEU A 117 -7.33 -15.24 7.43
C LEU A 117 -7.74 -16.35 6.45
N GLY A 118 -8.80 -16.13 5.67
CA GLY A 118 -9.43 -17.07 4.74
C GLY A 118 -8.46 -18.09 4.17
N GLY A 119 -8.49 -19.29 4.76
CA GLY A 119 -7.98 -20.51 4.13
C GLY A 119 -6.54 -20.50 3.64
N THR A 120 -5.61 -19.72 4.20
CA THR A 120 -4.19 -20.00 3.95
C THR A 120 -3.83 -21.26 4.72
N ASN A 121 -4.08 -22.41 4.10
CA ASN A 121 -3.45 -23.67 4.48
C ASN A 121 -1.93 -23.42 4.42
N ARG A 122 -1.36 -23.17 5.59
CA ARG A 122 0.09 -23.24 5.88
C ARG A 122 0.51 -24.70 5.71
N LEU A 123 0.50 -25.16 4.47
CA LEU A 123 1.07 -26.41 4.07
C LEU A 123 2.47 -26.06 3.54
N PHE A 124 3.45 -26.75 4.12
CA PHE A 124 4.90 -26.68 3.86
C PHE A 124 5.69 -25.71 4.76
N ASP A 125 6.56 -26.35 5.52
CA ASP A 125 7.36 -25.88 6.64
C ASP A 125 8.48 -24.91 6.20
N GLY A 126 8.73 -23.87 7.00
CA GLY A 126 9.88 -22.97 6.83
C GLY A 126 9.59 -21.56 6.29
N GLY A 127 9.18 -20.65 7.17
CA GLY A 127 9.73 -19.28 7.20
C GLY A 127 9.33 -18.28 6.12
N GLY A 128 8.05 -18.25 5.70
CA GLY A 128 7.49 -17.14 4.92
C GLY A 128 6.04 -17.41 4.55
N ALA A 129 5.18 -16.41 4.54
CA ALA A 129 3.82 -16.58 4.01
C ALA A 129 3.91 -16.90 2.51
N MET A 130 3.58 -18.13 2.12
CA MET A 130 3.45 -18.50 0.72
C MET A 130 2.22 -17.79 0.14
N LYS A 131 2.41 -16.96 -0.89
CA LYS A 131 1.32 -16.44 -1.70
C LYS A 131 0.89 -17.49 -2.71
N SER A 132 -0.41 -17.64 -2.89
CA SER A 132 -0.98 -18.50 -3.93
C SER A 132 -2.10 -17.80 -4.67
N VAL A 133 -2.37 -18.26 -5.89
CA VAL A 133 -3.45 -17.76 -6.74
C VAL A 133 -4.04 -18.89 -7.55
N GLU A 134 -5.34 -18.80 -7.82
CA GLU A 134 -6.07 -19.71 -8.70
C GLU A 134 -6.60 -18.94 -9.91
N ALA A 135 -6.47 -19.53 -11.09
CA ALA A 135 -7.28 -19.15 -12.24
C ALA A 135 -7.47 -20.32 -13.19
N ASN A 136 -8.73 -20.55 -13.60
CA ASN A 136 -9.11 -21.53 -14.63
C ASN A 136 -8.64 -22.97 -14.31
N GLY A 137 -8.68 -23.39 -13.05
CA GLY A 137 -8.26 -24.72 -12.60
C GLY A 137 -6.73 -24.87 -12.48
N VAL A 138 -5.97 -23.78 -12.60
CA VAL A 138 -4.54 -23.75 -12.35
C VAL A 138 -4.28 -23.04 -11.03
N LEU A 139 -3.58 -23.71 -10.13
CA LEU A 139 -3.03 -23.11 -8.92
C LEU A 139 -1.57 -22.76 -9.13
N LEU A 140 -1.16 -21.59 -8.66
CA LEU A 140 0.24 -21.20 -8.53
C LEU A 140 0.53 -20.83 -7.08
N ALA A 141 1.73 -21.11 -6.63
CA ALA A 141 2.20 -20.68 -5.32
C ALA A 141 3.68 -20.30 -5.35
N THR A 142 4.06 -19.38 -4.47
CA THR A 142 5.46 -19.07 -4.17
C THR A 142 6.06 -20.17 -3.32
N SER A 143 7.33 -20.51 -3.56
CA SER A 143 8.10 -21.47 -2.77
C SER A 143 9.54 -20.98 -2.56
N GLN A 144 10.30 -21.63 -1.68
CA GLN A 144 11.73 -21.35 -1.51
C GLN A 144 12.57 -21.62 -2.77
N LYS A 145 12.06 -22.42 -3.71
CA LYS A 145 12.76 -22.79 -4.96
C LYS A 145 12.27 -22.00 -6.19
N GLY A 146 11.30 -21.10 -6.00
CA GLY A 146 10.71 -20.29 -7.06
C GLY A 146 9.19 -20.39 -7.09
N ILE A 147 8.57 -20.49 -8.28
CA ILE A 147 7.11 -20.62 -8.42
C ILE A 147 6.74 -22.05 -8.75
N ILE A 148 5.79 -22.61 -8.00
CA ILE A 148 5.22 -23.94 -8.22
C ILE A 148 3.80 -23.85 -8.78
N ARG A 149 3.38 -24.87 -9.52
CA ARG A 149 2.12 -24.92 -10.26
C ARG A 149 1.42 -26.27 -10.08
N SER A 150 0.11 -26.25 -9.91
CA SER A 150 -0.74 -27.44 -9.88
C SER A 150 -1.91 -27.31 -10.87
N THR A 151 -2.34 -28.44 -11.43
CA THR A 151 -3.52 -28.57 -12.30
C THR A 151 -4.54 -29.59 -11.80
N ASP A 152 -4.32 -30.13 -10.61
CA ASP A 152 -5.11 -31.19 -9.98
C ASP A 152 -5.56 -30.75 -8.58
N ALA A 153 -5.98 -29.49 -8.47
CA ALA A 153 -6.46 -28.90 -7.22
C ALA A 153 -5.45 -28.96 -6.05
N GLY A 154 -4.15 -29.02 -6.35
CA GLY A 154 -3.08 -28.99 -5.36
C GLY A 154 -2.62 -30.37 -4.89
N GLU A 155 -3.07 -31.45 -5.53
CA GLU A 155 -2.60 -32.81 -5.24
C GLU A 155 -1.12 -32.99 -5.65
N THR A 156 -0.73 -32.46 -6.81
CA THR A 156 0.67 -32.46 -7.28
C THR A 156 1.13 -31.09 -7.75
N TRP A 157 2.44 -30.84 -7.66
CA TRP A 157 3.04 -29.54 -7.93
C TRP A 157 4.32 -29.64 -8.77
N ASP A 158 4.36 -28.91 -9.87
CA ASP A 158 5.53 -28.74 -10.73
C ASP A 158 6.23 -27.41 -10.44
N LEU A 159 7.56 -27.40 -10.45
CA LEU A 159 8.35 -26.17 -10.38
C LEU A 159 8.41 -25.51 -11.77
N VAL A 160 7.83 -24.33 -11.94
CA VAL A 160 7.68 -23.65 -13.24
C VAL A 160 8.54 -22.39 -13.39
N ILE A 161 9.06 -21.86 -12.29
CA ILE A 161 10.16 -20.88 -12.30
C ILE A 161 11.19 -21.37 -11.31
N SER A 162 12.41 -21.62 -11.76
CA SER A 162 13.46 -22.29 -10.97
C SER A 162 14.82 -21.59 -11.03
N GLU A 163 14.89 -20.31 -11.42
CA GLU A 163 16.12 -19.54 -11.61
C GLU A 163 16.81 -19.18 -10.26
N GLY A 164 17.04 -20.20 -9.44
CA GLY A 164 17.93 -20.20 -8.29
C GLY A 164 17.38 -19.60 -6.99
N GLY A 165 16.27 -18.86 -7.00
CA GLY A 165 15.81 -18.15 -5.81
C GLY A 165 14.34 -18.35 -5.41
N VAL A 166 13.95 -17.59 -4.40
CA VAL A 166 12.65 -17.68 -3.72
C VAL A 166 11.55 -17.03 -4.56
N GLY A 167 10.39 -17.66 -4.65
CA GLY A 167 9.17 -17.03 -5.13
C GLY A 167 8.71 -15.95 -4.14
N ILE A 168 8.55 -14.72 -4.60
CA ILE A 168 8.26 -13.57 -3.74
C ILE A 168 6.77 -13.22 -3.77
N ALA A 169 6.18 -13.23 -4.96
CA ALA A 169 4.76 -12.97 -5.18
C ALA A 169 4.29 -13.68 -6.45
N VAL A 170 3.01 -14.03 -6.46
CA VAL A 170 2.29 -14.49 -7.66
C VAL A 170 0.88 -13.90 -7.60
N GLU A 171 0.42 -13.34 -8.71
CA GLU A 171 -0.83 -12.59 -8.78
C GLU A 171 -1.57 -12.95 -10.08
N ARG A 172 -2.90 -12.83 -10.05
CA ARG A 172 -3.73 -13.02 -11.25
C ARG A 172 -3.67 -11.76 -12.11
N ILE A 173 -3.58 -11.95 -13.42
CA ILE A 173 -3.78 -10.90 -14.41
C ILE A 173 -4.81 -11.36 -15.45
N LYS A 174 -5.31 -10.44 -16.25
CA LYS A 174 -6.22 -10.68 -17.36
C LYS A 174 -5.58 -11.66 -18.33
N GLY A 175 -6.18 -12.84 -18.44
CA GLY A 175 -5.72 -13.91 -19.32
C GLY A 175 -4.48 -14.67 -18.83
N GLY A 176 -3.99 -14.43 -17.60
CA GLY A 176 -2.74 -15.03 -17.18
C GLY A 176 -2.36 -14.79 -15.72
N PHE A 177 -1.05 -14.84 -15.47
CA PHE A 177 -0.44 -14.63 -14.16
C PHE A 177 0.77 -13.70 -14.25
N ALA A 178 1.05 -12.98 -13.17
CA ALA A 178 2.29 -12.25 -12.96
C ALA A 178 3.02 -12.81 -11.74
N ALA A 179 4.35 -12.81 -11.77
CA ALA A 179 5.17 -13.32 -10.67
C ALA A 179 6.39 -12.44 -10.43
N ILE A 180 6.81 -12.40 -9.16
CA ILE A 180 8.08 -11.84 -8.73
C ILE A 180 8.88 -12.98 -8.10
N THR A 181 10.12 -13.17 -8.54
CA THR A 181 11.05 -14.12 -7.92
C THR A 181 12.38 -13.44 -7.62
N TYR A 182 13.11 -13.92 -6.62
CA TYR A 182 14.53 -13.63 -6.49
C TYR A 182 15.31 -14.51 -7.48
N ASN A 183 16.28 -13.93 -8.19
CA ASN A 183 17.22 -14.66 -9.03
C ASN A 183 18.60 -14.57 -8.38
N THR A 184 19.20 -15.71 -8.06
CA THR A 184 20.46 -15.78 -7.30
C THR A 184 21.69 -15.42 -8.11
N GLU A 185 21.64 -15.53 -9.44
CA GLU A 185 22.78 -15.21 -10.29
C GLU A 185 22.95 -13.70 -10.42
N SER A 186 21.84 -13.00 -10.63
CA SER A 186 21.80 -11.54 -10.73
C SER A 186 21.71 -10.83 -9.39
N GLU A 187 21.44 -11.57 -8.30
CA GLU A 187 21.14 -11.03 -6.97
C GLU A 187 20.07 -9.93 -7.02
N THR A 188 19.01 -10.15 -7.81
CA THR A 188 17.91 -9.19 -7.97
C THR A 188 16.57 -9.90 -8.06
N ARG A 189 15.48 -9.16 -7.81
CA ARG A 189 14.13 -9.63 -8.11
C ARG A 189 13.82 -9.45 -9.59
N ARG A 190 13.19 -10.47 -10.17
CA ARG A 190 12.74 -10.53 -11.56
C ARG A 190 11.21 -10.50 -11.60
N VAL A 191 10.64 -9.78 -12.55
CA VAL A 191 9.19 -9.71 -12.79
C VAL A 191 8.88 -10.44 -14.10
N ARG A 192 7.92 -11.36 -14.07
CA ARG A 192 7.54 -12.17 -15.25
C ARG A 192 6.02 -12.29 -15.38
N THR A 193 5.55 -12.55 -16.59
CA THR A 193 4.15 -12.91 -16.86
C THR A 193 4.02 -14.24 -17.59
N SER A 194 2.90 -14.92 -17.40
CA SER A 194 2.52 -16.13 -18.12
C SER A 194 1.10 -15.99 -18.65
N TYR A 195 0.88 -16.34 -19.91
CA TYR A 195 -0.44 -16.33 -20.57
C TYR A 195 -0.86 -17.72 -21.09
N ASP A 196 -0.11 -18.77 -20.72
CA ASP A 196 -0.36 -20.16 -21.11
C ASP A 196 -0.75 -21.04 -19.91
N GLY A 197 -1.36 -20.41 -18.91
CA GLY A 197 -1.77 -21.07 -17.67
C GLY A 197 -0.59 -21.40 -16.75
N GLY A 198 0.43 -20.53 -16.67
CA GLY A 198 1.56 -20.67 -15.76
C GLY A 198 2.65 -21.64 -16.23
N LYS A 199 2.60 -22.13 -17.49
CA LYS A 199 3.55 -23.13 -18.01
C LYS A 199 4.86 -22.50 -18.42
N THR A 200 4.80 -21.37 -19.13
CA THR A 200 5.98 -20.59 -19.52
C THR A 200 5.85 -19.15 -19.04
N TRP A 201 6.99 -18.54 -18.73
CA TRP A 201 7.07 -17.22 -18.12
C TRP A 201 8.01 -16.34 -18.91
N GLN A 202 7.54 -15.15 -19.28
CA GLN A 202 8.31 -14.17 -20.04
C GLN A 202 8.74 -13.02 -19.12
N PRO A 203 10.01 -12.60 -19.16
CA PRO A 203 10.47 -11.45 -18.40
C PRO A 203 9.79 -10.17 -18.89
N ILE A 204 9.32 -9.37 -17.94
CA ILE A 204 8.69 -8.07 -18.17
C ILE A 204 9.36 -6.97 -17.35
N ASP A 205 10.55 -7.23 -16.82
CA ASP A 205 11.29 -6.31 -15.96
C ASP A 205 12.29 -5.43 -16.72
N ALA A 206 12.31 -5.52 -18.05
CA ALA A 206 13.11 -4.65 -18.90
C ALA A 206 12.67 -3.19 -18.72
N GLY A 207 13.60 -2.31 -18.32
CA GLY A 207 13.32 -0.89 -18.05
C GLY A 207 12.94 -0.57 -16.60
N LEU A 208 12.73 -1.58 -15.74
CA LEU A 208 12.74 -1.38 -14.30
C LEU A 208 14.19 -1.32 -13.80
N PRO A 209 14.53 -0.44 -12.85
CA PRO A 209 15.84 -0.50 -12.21
C PRO A 209 16.05 -1.84 -11.50
N ALA A 210 17.26 -2.39 -11.57
CA ALA A 210 17.61 -3.62 -10.87
C ALA A 210 17.46 -3.43 -9.36
N SER A 211 16.78 -4.36 -8.67
CA SER A 211 16.53 -4.23 -7.24
C SER A 211 16.26 -5.56 -6.54
N LEU A 212 16.69 -5.65 -5.29
CA LEU A 212 16.39 -6.74 -4.35
C LEU A 212 14.98 -6.67 -3.74
N SER A 213 14.27 -5.55 -3.92
CA SER A 213 13.11 -5.21 -3.09
C SER A 213 11.86 -4.78 -3.87
N ILE A 214 11.71 -5.26 -5.11
CA ILE A 214 10.44 -5.12 -5.87
C ILE A 214 9.31 -5.77 -5.07
N ALA A 215 8.32 -4.97 -4.65
CA ALA A 215 7.36 -5.36 -3.63
C ALA A 215 6.10 -6.01 -4.20
N SER A 216 5.63 -5.57 -5.36
CA SER A 216 4.33 -5.97 -5.92
C SER A 216 4.25 -5.76 -7.43
N ILE A 217 3.41 -6.57 -8.08
CA ILE A 217 3.02 -6.44 -9.48
C ILE A 217 1.51 -6.69 -9.54
N VAL A 218 0.74 -5.70 -9.96
CA VAL A 218 -0.73 -5.77 -10.02
C VAL A 218 -1.24 -5.28 -11.36
N GLN A 219 -2.45 -5.66 -11.74
CA GLN A 219 -3.09 -5.17 -12.96
C GLN A 219 -4.39 -4.42 -12.66
N VAL A 220 -4.60 -3.29 -13.31
CA VAL A 220 -5.87 -2.56 -13.35
C VAL A 220 -6.21 -2.22 -14.79
N GLY A 221 -7.38 -2.65 -15.25
CA GLY A 221 -7.73 -2.57 -16.66
C GLY A 221 -6.73 -3.36 -17.51
N GLU A 222 -6.13 -2.70 -18.50
CA GLU A 222 -5.05 -3.30 -19.32
C GLU A 222 -3.65 -3.00 -18.79
N ASP A 223 -3.52 -2.10 -17.81
CA ASP A 223 -2.24 -1.59 -17.33
C ASP A 223 -1.68 -2.43 -16.18
N LEU A 224 -0.36 -2.64 -16.21
CA LEU A 224 0.39 -3.24 -15.12
C LEU A 224 1.03 -2.16 -14.26
N PHE A 225 1.01 -2.35 -12.94
CA PHE A 225 1.66 -1.47 -11.97
C PHE A 225 2.65 -2.25 -11.11
N CYS A 226 3.84 -1.70 -10.96
CA CYS A 226 4.93 -2.30 -10.20
C CYS A 226 5.31 -1.41 -9.02
N GLY A 227 5.23 -1.96 -7.81
CA GLY A 227 5.73 -1.32 -6.60
C GLY A 227 7.23 -1.54 -6.48
N HIS A 228 8.02 -0.52 -6.80
CA HIS A 228 9.49 -0.56 -6.84
C HIS A 228 10.09 0.33 -5.74
N PRO A 229 11.31 0.06 -5.24
CA PRO A 229 11.94 0.92 -4.23
C PRO A 229 12.21 2.37 -4.64
N THR A 230 12.19 2.66 -5.94
CA THR A 230 12.32 4.03 -6.46
C THR A 230 10.98 4.67 -6.81
N GLY A 231 9.86 3.97 -6.61
CA GLY A 231 8.52 4.48 -6.86
C GLY A 231 7.54 3.46 -7.46
N ILE A 232 6.41 3.96 -7.93
CA ILE A 232 5.40 3.18 -8.65
C ILE A 232 5.66 3.34 -10.14
N PHE A 233 5.87 2.23 -10.83
CA PHE A 233 5.97 2.19 -12.29
C PHE A 233 4.68 1.67 -12.90
N ARG A 234 4.31 2.17 -14.07
CA ARG A 234 3.23 1.65 -14.90
C ARG A 234 3.74 1.20 -16.24
N SER A 235 3.15 0.12 -16.74
CA SER A 235 3.26 -0.31 -18.13
C SER A 235 1.87 -0.39 -18.76
N SER A 236 1.74 0.21 -19.94
CA SER A 236 0.51 0.17 -20.76
C SER A 236 0.62 -0.81 -21.94
N ASP A 237 1.73 -1.53 -22.04
CA ASP A 237 2.07 -2.40 -23.17
C ASP A 237 2.42 -3.83 -22.73
N GLN A 238 1.80 -4.28 -21.63
CA GLN A 238 1.98 -5.61 -21.03
C GLN A 238 3.42 -5.87 -20.54
N GLY A 239 4.08 -4.83 -20.02
CA GLY A 239 5.38 -4.92 -19.38
C GLY A 239 6.57 -4.85 -20.33
N LYS A 240 6.37 -4.39 -21.57
CA LYS A 240 7.48 -4.16 -22.52
C LYS A 240 8.22 -2.86 -22.20
N THR A 241 7.51 -1.85 -21.73
CA THR A 241 8.07 -0.58 -21.26
C THR A 241 7.43 -0.16 -19.95
N TRP A 242 8.20 0.58 -19.15
CA TRP A 242 7.78 1.09 -17.84
C TRP A 242 8.01 2.58 -17.71
N GLN A 243 7.01 3.28 -17.19
CA GLN A 243 7.07 4.70 -16.86
C GLN A 243 6.96 4.87 -15.35
N LEU A 244 7.87 5.64 -14.76
CA LEU A 244 7.75 6.07 -13.37
C LEU A 244 6.55 7.01 -13.25
N LEU A 245 5.56 6.64 -12.45
CA LEU A 245 4.36 7.44 -12.19
C LEU A 245 4.47 8.25 -10.91
N LEU A 246 4.92 7.60 -9.83
CA LEU A 246 5.05 8.22 -8.52
C LEU A 246 6.45 7.90 -7.99
N PRO A 247 7.30 8.89 -7.69
CA PRO A 247 8.61 8.64 -7.09
C PRO A 247 8.49 8.08 -5.67
N ALA A 248 9.52 7.38 -5.21
CA ALA A 248 9.60 6.93 -3.83
C ALA A 248 9.57 8.09 -2.83
N ILE A 249 9.09 7.78 -1.62
CA ILE A 249 9.08 8.71 -0.48
C ILE A 249 10.08 8.17 0.55
N GLY A 250 11.25 8.82 0.64
CA GLY A 250 12.33 8.38 1.52
C GLY A 250 12.92 7.02 1.08
N ASP A 251 13.14 6.13 2.04
CA ASP A 251 13.67 4.77 1.87
C ASP A 251 12.58 3.69 1.80
N LYS A 252 11.32 4.12 1.67
CA LYS A 252 10.14 3.26 1.76
C LYS A 252 9.76 2.69 0.39
N VAL A 253 9.16 1.50 0.38
CA VAL A 253 8.68 0.84 -0.84
C VAL A 253 7.16 0.79 -0.83
N PHE A 254 6.54 1.08 -1.97
CA PHE A 254 5.09 0.91 -2.14
C PHE A 254 4.74 -0.55 -2.37
N ASN A 255 3.89 -1.10 -1.49
CA ASN A 255 3.16 -2.33 -1.79
C ASN A 255 1.82 -1.98 -2.41
N LEU A 256 1.51 -2.55 -3.58
CA LEU A 256 0.30 -2.27 -4.31
C LEU A 256 -0.74 -3.37 -4.06
N SER A 257 -1.99 -2.94 -3.89
CA SER A 257 -3.17 -3.79 -3.84
C SER A 257 -4.25 -3.20 -4.73
N VAL A 258 -5.14 -4.05 -5.25
CA VAL A 258 -6.18 -3.64 -6.20
C VAL A 258 -7.53 -4.14 -5.72
N SER A 259 -8.54 -3.27 -5.82
CA SER A 259 -9.95 -3.64 -5.71
C SER A 259 -10.76 -3.04 -6.84
N GLY A 260 -11.26 -3.88 -7.74
CA GLY A 260 -11.88 -3.42 -8.98
C GLY A 260 -10.92 -2.53 -9.80
N ASN A 261 -11.30 -1.27 -10.01
CA ASN A 261 -10.47 -0.28 -10.71
C ASN A 261 -9.65 0.62 -9.77
N VAL A 262 -9.68 0.34 -8.47
CA VAL A 262 -8.99 1.14 -7.46
C VAL A 262 -7.64 0.52 -7.15
N ILE A 263 -6.59 1.34 -7.18
CA ILE A 263 -5.25 0.94 -6.74
C ILE A 263 -4.97 1.57 -5.39
N TYR A 264 -4.55 0.76 -4.43
CA TYR A 264 -4.02 1.19 -3.15
C TYR A 264 -2.51 1.01 -3.17
N ALA A 265 -1.76 2.07 -2.88
CA ALA A 265 -0.32 2.03 -2.70
C ALA A 265 0.02 2.31 -1.24
N ILE A 266 0.60 1.32 -0.57
CA ILE A 266 0.78 1.28 0.87
C ILE A 266 2.28 1.31 1.16
N LEU A 267 2.74 2.31 1.92
CA LEU A 267 4.14 2.41 2.31
C LEU A 267 4.51 1.30 3.29
N ARG A 268 5.60 0.61 2.95
CA ARG A 268 6.29 -0.34 3.81
C ARG A 268 7.55 0.30 4.38
N SER A 269 7.84 0.07 5.67
CA SER A 269 9.21 0.23 6.17
C SER A 269 10.14 -0.71 5.40
N GLY A 270 11.33 -0.23 5.06
CA GLY A 270 12.36 -1.07 4.46
C GLY A 270 12.70 -2.23 5.39
N GLY A 271 12.53 -3.46 4.91
CA GLY A 271 12.83 -4.68 5.65
C GLY A 271 12.40 -5.92 4.86
N CYS A 272 13.35 -6.80 4.60
CA CYS A 272 13.13 -8.12 4.01
C CYS A 272 12.18 -8.95 4.88
#